data_AF-A0A1Y5TPV6-F1
#
_entry.id   AF-A0A1Y5TPV6-F1
#
_cell.length_a   1.000
_cell.length_b   1.000
_cell.length_c   1.000
_cell.angle_alpha   90.00
_cell.angle_beta   90.00
_cell.angle_gamma   90.00
#
_symmetry.space_group_name_H-M   'P 1'
#
loop_
_entity.id
_entity.type
_entity.pdbx_description
1 polymer ?
#
loop_
_entity_poly.entity_id
_entity_poly.type
_entity_poly.pdbx_seq_one_letter_code
_entity_poly.pdbx_strand_id
1 'polypeptide(L)'
;MNGAVFHIAMPNHNPVVVEAAAREDGFLGFGFYPRSGFMHVYLGPARQGGRFPGRATAFAEDTPPVREVLAESRTLNGGAAAGLATMGAAAEKVARSVLAETQSAVLPLVPYLDTLRWVFIAVAPVGIAVTIYARLDDWQRGQR
;
A
#
# COMPACT_ATOMS: atom_id res chain seq x y z
N MET A 1 20.47 -33.50 -7.37
CA MET A 1 21.48 -32.65 -8.03
C MET A 1 21.24 -31.21 -7.59
N ASN A 2 21.61 -30.84 -6.36
CA ASN A 2 21.31 -29.50 -5.81
C ASN A 2 22.62 -28.77 -5.48
N GLY A 3 23.44 -28.51 -6.50
CA GLY A 3 24.59 -27.61 -6.36
C GLY A 3 24.13 -26.20 -6.69
N ALA A 4 24.04 -25.31 -5.70
CA ALA A 4 23.86 -23.88 -5.93
C ALA A 4 25.17 -23.33 -6.53
N VAL A 5 25.21 -23.21 -7.86
CA VAL A 5 26.34 -22.67 -8.62
C VAL A 5 25.89 -21.42 -9.33
N PHE A 6 26.62 -20.33 -9.12
CA PHE A 6 26.42 -19.08 -9.84
C PHE A 6 27.51 -18.92 -10.88
N HIS A 7 27.12 -18.50 -12.09
CA HIS A 7 28.05 -18.24 -13.19
C HIS A 7 28.17 -16.72 -13.37
N ILE A 8 29.37 -16.19 -13.20
CA ILE A 8 29.66 -14.77 -13.35
C ILE A 8 30.49 -14.57 -14.60
N ALA A 9 30.01 -13.71 -15.50
CA ALA A 9 30.75 -13.30 -16.68
C ALA A 9 31.93 -12.41 -16.27
N MET A 10 33.13 -12.74 -16.74
CA MET A 10 34.38 -12.02 -16.49
C MET A 10 34.87 -11.09 -17.63
N PRO A 11 34.09 -10.72 -18.68
CA PRO A 11 34.62 -9.87 -19.76
C PRO A 11 34.92 -8.43 -19.28
N ASN A 12 34.24 -7.95 -18.24
CA ASN A 12 34.34 -6.60 -17.69
C ASN A 12 34.66 -6.54 -16.18
N HIS A 13 34.87 -7.69 -15.52
CA HIS A 13 35.14 -7.75 -14.08
C HIS A 13 36.59 -8.12 -13.79
N ASN A 14 37.13 -7.64 -12.67
CA ASN A 14 38.42 -8.09 -12.15
C ASN A 14 38.19 -9.40 -11.38
N PRO A 15 38.70 -10.55 -11.86
CA PRO A 15 38.42 -11.84 -11.25
C PRO A 15 38.93 -11.94 -9.81
N VAL A 16 39.97 -11.20 -9.43
CA VAL A 16 40.52 -11.19 -8.07
C VAL A 16 39.58 -10.48 -7.09
N VAL A 17 39.00 -9.35 -7.52
CA VAL A 17 38.05 -8.57 -6.70
C VAL A 17 36.75 -9.35 -6.51
N VAL A 18 36.23 -9.97 -7.57
CA VAL A 18 35.02 -10.80 -7.49
C VAL A 18 35.24 -12.01 -6.58
N GLU A 19 36.40 -12.67 -6.68
CA GLU A 19 36.74 -13.80 -5.82
C GLU A 19 36.83 -13.40 -4.34
N ALA A 20 37.39 -12.21 -4.04
CA ALA A 20 37.47 -11.68 -2.68
C ALA A 20 36.08 -11.37 -2.10
N ALA A 21 35.25 -10.62 -2.84
CA ALA A 21 33.89 -10.29 -2.42
C ALA A 21 33.04 -11.55 -2.21
N ALA A 22 33.12 -12.52 -3.12
CA ALA A 22 32.40 -13.78 -2.97
C ALA A 22 32.84 -14.57 -1.72
N ARG A 23 34.11 -14.51 -1.32
CA ARG A 23 34.55 -15.13 -0.06
C ARG A 23 34.03 -14.39 1.16
N GLU A 24 33.98 -13.07 1.14
CA GLU A 24 33.39 -12.27 2.21
C GLU A 24 31.92 -12.63 2.43
N ASP A 25 31.19 -12.90 1.34
CA ASP A 25 29.78 -13.33 1.37
C ASP A 25 29.57 -14.84 1.65
N GLY A 26 30.64 -15.59 1.93
CA GLY A 26 30.56 -17.00 2.37
C GLY A 26 30.60 -18.04 1.25
N PHE A 27 30.93 -17.67 0.02
CA PHE A 27 31.19 -18.64 -1.05
C PHE A 27 32.61 -19.20 -0.96
N LEU A 28 32.71 -20.53 -0.88
CA LEU A 28 33.99 -21.21 -0.60
C LEU A 28 34.56 -21.96 -1.82
N GLY A 29 33.72 -22.36 -2.77
CA GLY A 29 34.17 -23.06 -3.99
C GLY A 29 34.22 -22.15 -5.22
N PHE A 30 35.23 -22.37 -6.07
CA PHE A 30 35.46 -21.59 -7.29
C PHE A 30 35.90 -22.46 -8.48
N GLY A 31 35.29 -22.24 -9.64
CA GLY A 31 35.68 -22.84 -10.92
C GLY A 31 36.01 -21.74 -11.92
N PHE A 32 37.18 -21.79 -12.54
CA PHE A 32 37.63 -20.72 -13.41
C PHE A 32 37.76 -21.20 -14.85
N TYR A 33 37.16 -20.48 -15.79
CA TYR A 33 37.18 -20.79 -17.22
C TYR A 33 37.72 -19.59 -18.02
N PRO A 34 39.03 -19.30 -17.98
CA PRO A 34 39.62 -18.10 -18.60
C PRO A 34 39.39 -18.01 -20.10
N ARG A 35 39.39 -19.15 -20.79
CA ARG A 35 39.13 -19.24 -22.23
C ARG A 35 37.70 -18.84 -22.61
N SER A 36 36.74 -19.16 -21.75
CA SER A 36 35.32 -18.89 -21.99
C SER A 36 34.85 -17.61 -21.31
N GLY A 37 35.66 -17.02 -20.42
CA GLY A 37 35.36 -15.77 -19.75
C GLY A 37 34.33 -15.88 -18.63
N PHE A 38 34.21 -17.03 -17.95
CA PHE A 38 33.27 -17.22 -16.82
C PHE A 38 33.94 -17.78 -15.57
N MET A 39 33.44 -17.38 -14.41
CA MET A 39 33.77 -17.94 -13.10
C MET A 39 32.52 -18.60 -12.51
N HIS A 40 32.67 -19.79 -11.96
CA HIS A 40 31.64 -20.48 -11.18
C HIS A 40 31.93 -20.26 -9.70
N VAL A 41 30.91 -19.90 -8.94
CA VAL A 41 30.98 -19.71 -7.50
C VAL A 41 29.99 -20.67 -6.83
N TYR A 42 30.46 -21.38 -5.80
CA TYR A 42 29.72 -22.46 -5.13
C TYR A 42 29.56 -22.16 -3.64
N LEU A 43 28.36 -22.42 -3.09
CA LEU A 43 28.07 -22.32 -1.65
C LEU A 43 28.63 -23.52 -0.84
N GLY A 44 29.14 -24.54 -1.51
CA GLY A 44 29.63 -25.78 -0.91
C GLY A 44 31.11 -25.75 -0.48
N PRO A 45 31.69 -26.90 -0.09
CA PRO A 45 33.08 -27.02 0.36
C PRO A 45 34.09 -26.39 -0.61
N ALA A 46 35.22 -25.92 -0.08
CA ALA A 46 36.30 -25.34 -0.89
C ALA A 46 36.76 -26.32 -1.99
N ARG A 47 36.57 -25.90 -3.24
CA ARG A 47 36.98 -26.60 -4.45
C ARG A 47 37.58 -25.57 -5.39
N GLN A 48 38.71 -25.88 -6.01
CA GLN A 48 39.39 -24.96 -6.93
C GLN A 48 39.72 -25.66 -8.25
N GLY A 49 39.37 -25.02 -9.37
CA GLY A 49 39.94 -25.31 -10.70
C GLY A 49 41.19 -24.48 -10.98
N GLY A 50 41.64 -24.39 -12.24
CA GLY A 50 42.75 -23.49 -12.68
C GLY A 50 42.48 -22.01 -12.37
N ARG A 51 43.34 -21.05 -12.73
CA ARG A 51 43.15 -19.63 -12.32
C ARG A 51 43.08 -18.67 -13.51
N PHE A 52 42.31 -17.59 -13.38
CA PHE A 52 42.43 -16.46 -14.30
C PHE A 52 43.77 -15.75 -14.08
N PRO A 53 44.43 -15.28 -15.14
CA PRO A 53 45.49 -14.29 -14.97
C PRO A 53 44.90 -13.01 -14.40
N GLY A 54 45.63 -12.34 -13.51
CA GLY A 54 45.24 -11.03 -12.99
C GLY A 54 45.08 -10.03 -14.14
N ARG A 55 43.93 -9.38 -14.22
CA ARG A 55 43.63 -8.37 -15.24
C ARG A 55 43.11 -7.12 -14.54
N ALA A 56 43.77 -6.00 -14.76
CA ALA A 56 43.23 -4.70 -14.40
C ALA A 56 42.03 -4.40 -15.32
N THR A 57 40.88 -4.10 -14.73
CA THR A 57 39.72 -3.60 -15.48
C THR A 57 39.93 -2.14 -15.84
N ALA A 58 39.57 -1.75 -17.06
CA ALA A 58 39.63 -0.36 -17.50
C ALA A 58 38.48 0.51 -16.93
N PHE A 59 37.52 -0.12 -16.24
CA PHE A 59 36.39 0.54 -15.63
C PHE A 59 36.76 1.07 -14.25
N ALA A 60 36.35 2.31 -13.97
CA ALA A 60 36.46 2.90 -12.64
C ALA A 60 35.62 2.11 -11.63
N GLU A 61 36.04 2.12 -10.36
CA GLU A 61 35.22 1.58 -9.28
C GLU A 61 33.88 2.31 -9.21
N ASP A 62 32.80 1.54 -9.04
CA ASP A 62 31.47 2.10 -8.93
C ASP A 62 31.39 2.95 -7.65
N THR A 63 31.02 4.22 -7.80
CA THR A 63 30.92 5.12 -6.66
C THR A 63 29.59 4.86 -5.97
N PRO A 64 29.56 4.60 -4.66
CA PRO A 64 28.31 4.38 -3.95
C PRO A 64 27.36 5.57 -4.20
N PRO A 65 26.10 5.33 -4.59
CA PRO A 65 25.18 6.42 -4.87
C PRO A 65 24.99 7.28 -3.62
N VAL A 66 25.06 8.60 -3.80
CA VAL A 66 24.74 9.55 -2.73
C VAL A 66 23.30 9.30 -2.30
N ARG A 67 23.06 9.20 -0.99
CA ARG A 67 21.70 8.98 -0.45
C ARG A 67 20.77 10.12 -0.92
N GLU A 68 19.70 9.77 -1.62
CA GLU A 68 18.70 10.74 -2.04
C GLU A 68 17.86 11.23 -0.85
N VAL A 69 17.60 12.54 -0.80
CA VAL A 69 16.64 13.14 0.13
C VAL A 69 15.25 13.05 -0.50
N LEU A 70 14.44 12.11 -0.01
CA LEU A 70 13.13 11.79 -0.59
C LEU A 70 12.19 13.02 -0.67
N ALA A 71 12.31 13.97 0.24
CA ALA A 71 11.51 15.20 0.26
C ALA A 71 11.80 16.13 -0.94
N GLU A 72 12.98 16.05 -1.53
CA GLU A 72 13.39 16.86 -2.68
C GLU A 72 13.10 16.18 -4.03
N SER A 73 12.68 14.90 -4.00
CA SER A 73 12.42 14.12 -5.21
C SER A 73 11.15 14.60 -5.92
N ARG A 74 11.32 15.08 -7.15
CA ARG A 74 10.20 15.52 -8.03
C ARG A 74 9.27 14.36 -8.39
N THR A 75 9.81 13.14 -8.48
CA THR A 75 9.03 11.93 -8.78
C THR A 75 8.15 11.54 -7.60
N LEU A 76 8.69 11.60 -6.37
CA LEU A 76 7.89 11.33 -5.16
C LEU A 76 6.84 12.41 -4.93
N ASN A 77 7.22 13.68 -5.11
CA ASN A 77 6.28 14.80 -4.99
C ASN A 77 5.18 14.73 -6.07
N GLY A 78 5.52 14.39 -7.31
CA GLY A 78 4.55 14.18 -8.40
C GLY A 78 3.64 12.98 -8.16
N GLY A 79 4.18 11.87 -7.65
CA GLY A 79 3.41 10.68 -7.28
C GLY A 79 2.43 10.95 -6.13
N ALA A 80 2.86 11.67 -5.10
CA ALA A 80 2.00 12.10 -3.99
C ALA A 80 0.85 12.99 -4.48
N ALA A 81 1.14 13.98 -5.34
CA ALA A 81 0.13 14.85 -5.92
C ALA A 81 -0.88 14.08 -6.78
N ALA A 82 -0.41 13.15 -7.62
CA ALA A 82 -1.27 12.29 -8.43
C ALA A 82 -2.19 11.41 -7.56
N GLY A 83 -1.65 10.82 -6.48
CA GLY A 83 -2.43 10.03 -5.53
C GLY A 83 -3.54 10.84 -4.84
N LEU A 84 -3.22 12.06 -4.36
CA LEU A 84 -4.21 12.98 -3.79
C LEU A 84 -5.31 13.34 -4.79
N ALA A 85 -4.93 13.61 -6.05
CA ALA A 85 -5.89 13.93 -7.10
C ALA A 85 -6.84 12.75 -7.38
N THR A 86 -6.33 11.52 -7.47
CA THR A 86 -7.16 10.32 -7.67
C THR A 86 -8.11 10.08 -6.49
N MET A 87 -7.63 10.20 -5.25
CA MET A 87 -8.48 10.09 -4.06
C MET A 87 -9.55 11.18 -4.02
N GLY A 88 -9.20 12.42 -4.35
CA GLY A 88 -10.15 13.53 -4.44
C GLY A 88 -11.24 13.28 -5.48
N ALA A 89 -10.88 12.82 -6.68
CA ALA A 89 -11.84 12.50 -7.74
C ALA A 89 -12.75 11.32 -7.36
N ALA A 90 -12.23 10.31 -6.66
CA ALA A 90 -13.03 9.20 -6.15
C ALA A 90 -14.00 9.67 -5.05
N ALA A 91 -13.52 10.48 -4.10
CA ALA A 91 -14.33 11.03 -3.03
C ALA A 91 -15.48 11.91 -3.57
N GLU A 92 -15.21 12.74 -4.59
CA GLU A 92 -16.24 13.56 -5.24
C GLU A 92 -17.34 12.69 -5.86
N LYS A 93 -16.96 11.62 -6.57
CA LYS A 93 -17.93 10.69 -7.17
C LYS A 93 -18.82 10.03 -6.12
N VAL A 94 -18.23 9.58 -5.02
CA VAL A 94 -18.98 9.00 -3.89
C VAL A 94 -19.93 10.04 -3.30
N ALA A 95 -19.45 11.26 -3.00
CA ALA A 95 -20.29 12.31 -2.45
C ALA A 95 -21.46 12.68 -3.38
N ARG A 96 -21.22 12.82 -4.69
CA ARG A 96 -22.27 13.08 -5.68
C ARG A 96 -23.27 11.92 -5.78
N SER A 97 -22.80 10.67 -5.70
CA SER A 97 -23.69 9.50 -5.74
C SER A 97 -24.63 9.45 -4.54
N VAL A 98 -24.10 9.66 -3.33
CA VAL A 98 -24.89 9.70 -2.08
C VAL A 98 -25.88 10.86 -2.12
N LEU A 99 -25.46 12.03 -2.61
CA LEU A 99 -26.36 13.16 -2.75
C LEU A 99 -27.48 12.88 -3.76
N ALA A 100 -27.17 12.30 -4.91
CA ALA A 100 -28.16 11.97 -5.94
C ALA A 100 -29.16 10.90 -5.44
N GLU A 101 -28.68 9.90 -4.71
CA GLU A 101 -29.52 8.86 -4.09
C GLU A 101 -30.41 9.43 -2.99
N THR A 102 -29.87 10.34 -2.17
CA THR A 102 -30.65 11.04 -1.14
C THR A 102 -31.71 11.93 -1.79
N GLN A 103 -31.34 12.68 -2.84
CA GLN A 103 -32.27 13.52 -3.57
C GLN A 103 -33.40 12.70 -4.17
N SER A 104 -33.10 11.57 -4.82
CA SER A 104 -34.13 10.72 -5.44
C SER A 104 -35.06 10.09 -4.41
N ALA A 105 -34.56 9.72 -3.23
CA ALA A 105 -35.37 9.17 -2.13
C ALA A 105 -36.22 10.24 -1.43
N VAL A 106 -35.69 11.46 -1.27
CA VAL A 106 -36.33 12.53 -0.49
C VAL A 106 -37.27 13.40 -1.33
N LEU A 107 -36.96 13.67 -2.60
CA LEU A 107 -37.77 14.53 -3.48
C LEU A 107 -39.26 14.16 -3.52
N PRO A 108 -39.64 12.87 -3.62
CA PRO A 108 -41.05 12.47 -3.61
C PRO A 108 -41.76 12.76 -2.28
N LEU A 109 -41.01 12.84 -1.18
CA LEU A 109 -41.54 13.10 0.16
C LEU A 109 -41.70 14.60 0.45
N VAL A 110 -41.00 15.48 -0.29
CA VAL A 110 -41.01 16.94 -0.07
C VAL A 110 -42.43 17.52 0.04
N PRO A 111 -43.41 17.18 -0.83
CA PRO A 111 -44.76 17.73 -0.73
C PRO A 111 -45.50 17.33 0.56
N TYR A 112 -45.10 16.24 1.20
CA TYR A 112 -45.74 15.71 2.40
C TYR A 112 -45.06 16.13 3.70
N LEU A 113 -43.84 16.69 3.64
CA LEU A 113 -43.08 17.06 4.84
C LEU A 113 -43.84 18.06 5.72
N ASP A 114 -44.55 19.01 5.12
CA ASP A 114 -45.32 19.99 5.87
C ASP A 114 -46.53 19.36 6.57
N THR A 115 -47.26 18.51 5.85
CA THR A 115 -48.36 17.72 6.41
C THR A 115 -47.87 16.84 7.55
N LEU A 116 -46.75 16.13 7.35
CA LEU A 116 -46.17 15.23 8.36
C LEU A 116 -45.72 16.00 9.60
N ARG A 117 -45.11 17.18 9.43
CA ARG A 117 -44.77 18.09 10.52
C ARG A 117 -46.00 18.43 11.36
N TRP A 118 -47.09 18.84 10.72
CA TRP A 118 -48.32 19.18 11.43
C TRP A 118 -48.99 17.98 12.08
N VAL A 119 -48.96 16.80 11.43
CA VAL A 119 -49.44 15.55 12.03
C VAL A 119 -48.67 15.23 13.30
N PHE A 120 -47.33 15.30 13.28
CA PHE A 120 -46.53 15.07 14.49
C PHE A 120 -46.85 16.08 15.59
N ILE A 121 -46.97 17.37 15.24
CA ILE A 121 -47.33 18.44 16.18
C ILE A 121 -48.73 18.22 16.76
N ALA A 122 -49.68 17.64 16.02
CA ALA A 122 -51.03 17.37 16.50
C ALA A 122 -51.13 16.07 17.33
N VAL A 123 -50.41 15.02 16.92
CA VAL A 123 -50.43 13.71 17.60
C VAL A 123 -49.76 13.78 18.97
N ALA A 124 -48.67 14.55 19.11
CA ALA A 124 -47.96 14.71 20.38
C ALA A 124 -48.87 15.21 21.55
N PRO A 125 -49.61 16.34 21.43
CA PRO A 125 -50.49 16.81 22.49
C PRO A 125 -51.70 15.91 22.69
N VAL A 126 -52.21 15.24 21.65
CA VAL A 126 -53.27 14.23 21.81
C VAL A 126 -52.80 13.08 22.69
N GLY A 127 -51.59 12.57 22.44
CA GLY A 127 -50.98 11.54 23.28
C GLY A 127 -50.84 12.00 24.74
N ILE A 128 -50.34 13.22 24.96
CA ILE A 128 -50.25 13.81 26.31
C ILE A 128 -51.63 13.90 26.97
N ALA A 129 -52.64 14.42 26.26
CA ALA A 129 -54.00 14.55 26.79
C ALA A 129 -54.60 13.18 27.17
N VAL A 130 -54.38 12.14 26.35
CA VAL A 130 -54.83 10.78 26.64
C VAL A 130 -54.16 10.23 27.90
N THR A 131 -52.84 10.42 28.07
CA THR A 131 -52.15 9.95 29.28
C THR A 131 -52.64 10.66 30.55
N ILE A 132 -52.93 11.96 30.47
CA ILE A 132 -53.50 12.73 31.58
C ILE A 132 -54.91 12.23 31.89
N TYR A 133 -55.75 12.07 30.87
CA TYR A 133 -57.12 11.59 31.02
C TYR A 133 -57.17 10.20 31.67
N ALA A 134 -56.38 9.26 31.17
CA ALA A 134 -56.30 7.91 31.74
C ALA A 134 -55.92 7.96 33.22
N ARG A 135 -54.94 8.80 33.59
CA ARG A 135 -54.53 8.93 34.99
C ARG A 135 -55.62 9.50 35.89
N LEU A 136 -56.41 10.45 35.38
CA LEU A 136 -57.54 11.01 36.12
C LEU A 136 -58.68 10.00 36.25
N ASP A 137 -58.97 9.21 35.21
CA ASP A 137 -59.99 8.16 35.22
C ASP A 137 -59.63 7.04 36.20
N ASP A 138 -58.37 6.58 36.22
CA ASP A 138 -57.87 5.61 37.20
C ASP A 138 -58.06 6.10 38.64
N TRP A 139 -57.74 7.37 38.91
CA TRP A 139 -57.93 7.98 40.22
C TRP A 139 -59.41 8.06 40.62
N GLN A 140 -60.30 8.41 39.69
CA GLN A 140 -61.75 8.43 39.91
C GLN A 140 -62.32 7.03 40.17
N ARG A 141 -61.77 6.00 39.53
CA ARG A 141 -62.19 4.60 39.69
C ARG A 141 -61.52 3.88 40.86
N GLY A 142 -60.65 4.54 41.59
CA GLY A 142 -59.92 3.98 42.74
C GLY A 142 -58.89 2.91 42.36
N GLN A 143 -58.51 2.82 41.09
CA GLN A 143 -57.45 1.93 40.60
C GLN A 143 -56.13 2.71 40.76
N ARG A 144 -55.24 2.24 41.64
CA ARG A 144 -54.00 2.93 41.98
C ARG A 144 -52.88 2.61 41.01
#